data_AF-A0A959NM25-F1
#
_entry.id   AF-A0A959NM25-F1
#
_cell.length_a   1.000
_cell.length_b   1.000
_cell.length_c   1.000
_cell.angle_alpha   90.00
_cell.angle_beta   90.00
_cell.angle_gamma   90.00
#
_symmetry.space_group_name_H-M   'P 1'
#
loop_
_entity.id
_entity.type
_entity.pdbx_description
1 polymer ?
#
loop_
_entity_poly.entity_id
_entity_poly.type
_entity_poly.pdbx_seq_one_letter_code
_entity_poly.pdbx_strand_id
1 'polypeptide(L)'
;MEFTQEFIESNGLSEEQVTAVTGFVQTEIVPTIKKEYDGKANENAEGILSGAAKYAKEKFGVEYEREQGEKWGDYLIRISDSALTSKTQKLLEREKELEDKLKNFKGSDELKQKYEDALKKNDALLKQVAELEPLKGFDEKYKQATEKLTLMQKEVAYNSIKPNFPDTVNKYEADAKWGEWKRGIEDKYNIELIEGKPFAIDKENEHKKYELSKLLEQDINIADLLKGRQQRGLGSDPADLTEVEGVPFKIPKNATSEELSNLVREHVLKELGSLTHKDYAKRFQELYLKAKSAK
;
A
#
# COMPACT_ATOMS: atom_id res chain seq x y z
N MET A 1 -4.33 -111.71 36.60
CA MET A 1 -5.62 -111.83 37.29
C MET A 1 -5.95 -113.30 37.24
N GLU A 2 -6.00 -113.98 38.38
CA GLU A 2 -6.38 -115.39 38.45
C GLU A 2 -7.85 -115.46 38.86
N PHE A 3 -8.63 -116.27 38.18
CA PHE A 3 -10.01 -116.53 38.58
C PHE A 3 -10.01 -117.29 39.90
N THR A 4 -10.82 -116.85 40.86
CA THR A 4 -10.96 -117.58 42.13
C THR A 4 -11.65 -118.92 41.90
N GLN A 5 -11.29 -119.93 42.68
CA GLN A 5 -11.81 -121.29 42.52
C GLN A 5 -13.35 -121.34 42.67
N GLU A 6 -13.91 -120.56 43.61
CA GLU A 6 -15.36 -120.38 43.76
C GLU A 6 -16.03 -119.82 42.48
N PHE A 7 -15.37 -118.92 41.75
CA PHE A 7 -15.92 -118.35 40.52
C PHE A 7 -15.90 -119.37 39.37
N ILE A 8 -14.85 -120.19 39.28
CA ILE A 8 -14.72 -121.24 38.27
C ILE A 8 -15.82 -122.29 38.44
N GLU A 9 -16.02 -122.76 39.68
CA GLU A 9 -17.02 -123.78 40.01
C GLU A 9 -18.45 -123.26 39.85
N SER A 10 -18.75 -122.05 40.33
CA SER A 10 -20.11 -121.47 40.24
C SER A 10 -20.57 -121.15 38.82
N ASN A 11 -19.63 -120.85 37.92
CA ASN A 11 -19.93 -120.53 36.52
C ASN A 11 -19.70 -121.72 35.57
N GLY A 12 -19.35 -122.91 36.10
CA GLY A 12 -19.16 -124.12 35.31
C GLY A 12 -18.07 -124.00 34.24
N LEU A 13 -17.02 -123.22 34.50
CA LEU A 13 -15.94 -122.98 33.54
C LEU A 13 -14.94 -124.15 33.53
N SER A 14 -14.52 -124.59 32.34
CA SER A 14 -13.44 -125.57 32.21
C SER A 14 -12.05 -124.92 32.37
N GLU A 15 -11.04 -125.71 32.73
CA GLU A 15 -9.65 -125.24 32.85
C GLU A 15 -9.11 -124.61 31.55
N GLU A 16 -9.50 -125.15 30.40
CA GLU A 16 -9.16 -124.59 29.08
C GLU A 16 -9.80 -123.21 28.88
N GLN A 17 -11.04 -123.01 29.30
CA GLN A 17 -11.73 -121.71 29.23
C GLN A 17 -11.08 -120.69 30.16
N VAL A 18 -10.73 -121.08 31.39
CA VAL A 18 -10.04 -120.22 32.35
C VAL A 18 -8.67 -119.81 31.81
N THR A 19 -7.94 -120.74 31.20
CA THR A 19 -6.63 -120.48 30.59
C THR A 19 -6.75 -119.56 29.37
N ALA A 20 -7.71 -119.80 28.48
CA ALA A 20 -7.93 -118.97 27.29
C ALA A 20 -8.31 -117.52 27.65
N VAL A 21 -9.22 -117.34 28.62
CA VAL A 21 -9.62 -116.01 29.08
C VAL A 21 -8.46 -115.30 29.79
N THR A 22 -7.73 -116.01 30.66
CA THR A 22 -6.55 -115.44 31.34
C THR A 22 -5.46 -115.03 30.33
N GLY A 23 -5.21 -115.87 29.32
CA GLY A 23 -4.30 -115.58 28.22
C GLY A 23 -4.71 -114.33 27.45
N PHE A 24 -5.98 -114.26 27.02
CA PHE A 24 -6.53 -113.09 26.31
C PHE A 24 -6.42 -111.79 27.12
N VAL A 25 -6.71 -111.84 28.42
CA VAL A 25 -6.55 -110.67 29.31
C VAL A 25 -5.08 -110.23 29.37
N GLN A 26 -4.13 -111.17 29.46
CA GLN A 26 -2.70 -110.85 29.59
C GLN A 26 -2.05 -110.40 28.29
N THR A 27 -2.46 -110.93 27.14
CA THR A 27 -1.83 -110.63 25.84
C THR A 27 -2.52 -109.49 25.10
N GLU A 28 -3.84 -109.35 25.21
CA GLU A 28 -4.59 -108.36 24.44
C GLU A 28 -5.03 -107.18 25.32
N ILE A 29 -5.64 -107.44 26.48
CA ILE A 29 -6.25 -106.37 27.29
C ILE A 29 -5.19 -105.56 28.05
N VAL A 30 -4.35 -106.22 28.86
CA VAL A 30 -3.35 -105.52 29.71
C VAL A 30 -2.35 -104.70 28.87
N PRO A 31 -1.80 -105.21 27.74
CA PRO A 31 -0.90 -104.43 26.91
C PRO A 31 -1.59 -103.25 26.22
N THR A 32 -2.85 -103.41 25.80
CA THR A 32 -3.64 -102.31 25.24
C THR A 32 -3.84 -101.19 26.27
N ILE A 33 -4.25 -101.54 27.50
CA ILE A 33 -4.38 -100.57 28.59
C ILE A 33 -3.02 -99.90 28.87
N LYS A 34 -1.92 -100.65 29.00
CA LYS A 34 -0.60 -100.06 29.23
C LYS A 34 -0.20 -99.08 28.13
N LYS A 35 -0.45 -99.43 26.87
CA LYS A 35 -0.19 -98.57 25.71
C LYS A 35 -1.05 -97.30 25.72
N GLU A 36 -2.29 -97.37 26.21
CA GLU A 36 -3.15 -96.20 26.37
C GLU A 36 -2.69 -95.24 27.48
N TYR A 37 -1.95 -95.73 28.48
CA TYR A 37 -1.42 -94.90 29.57
C TYR A 37 0.04 -94.48 29.36
N ASP A 38 0.75 -95.14 28.44
CA ASP A 38 2.13 -94.81 28.13
C ASP A 38 2.22 -93.39 27.55
N GLY A 39 3.18 -92.59 28.03
CA GLY A 39 3.36 -91.21 27.62
C GLY A 39 2.34 -90.18 28.15
N LYS A 40 1.15 -90.57 28.63
CA LYS A 40 0.14 -89.62 29.17
C LYS A 40 0.66 -88.77 30.34
N ALA A 41 1.54 -89.33 31.17
CA ALA A 41 2.17 -88.58 32.26
C ALA A 41 3.05 -87.44 31.73
N ASN A 42 3.81 -87.68 30.66
CA ASN A 42 4.66 -86.68 30.03
C ASN A 42 3.82 -85.63 29.30
N GLU A 43 2.78 -86.05 28.58
CA GLU A 43 1.83 -85.13 27.93
C GLU A 43 1.14 -84.20 28.94
N ASN A 44 0.64 -84.76 30.05
CA ASN A 44 0.02 -83.98 31.12
C ASN A 44 1.03 -83.03 31.79
N ALA A 45 2.25 -83.49 32.05
CA ALA A 45 3.30 -82.64 32.62
C ALA A 45 3.66 -81.48 31.69
N GLU A 46 3.84 -81.74 30.39
CA GLU A 46 4.09 -80.70 29.39
C GLU A 46 2.91 -79.74 29.23
N GLY A 47 1.67 -80.23 29.36
CA GLY A 47 0.46 -79.41 29.38
C GLY A 47 0.43 -78.43 30.56
N ILE A 48 0.75 -78.91 31.77
CA ILE A 48 0.84 -78.08 32.98
C ILE A 48 1.94 -77.02 32.85
N LEU A 49 3.13 -77.44 32.40
CA LEU A 49 4.27 -76.55 32.23
C LEU A 49 4.04 -75.50 31.14
N SER A 50 3.38 -75.89 30.05
CA SER A 50 2.96 -74.96 28.99
C SER A 50 1.90 -73.96 29.47
N GLY A 51 0.98 -74.40 30.33
CA GLY A 51 -0.01 -73.52 30.97
C GLY A 51 0.64 -72.49 31.90
N ALA A 52 1.57 -72.94 32.75
CA ALA A 52 2.35 -72.06 33.61
C ALA A 52 3.16 -71.05 32.78
N ALA A 53 3.76 -71.50 31.66
CA ALA A 53 4.54 -70.65 30.77
C ALA A 53 3.72 -69.52 30.15
N LYS A 54 2.51 -69.82 29.68
CA LYS A 54 1.58 -68.79 29.18
C LYS A 54 1.27 -67.74 30.24
N TYR A 55 1.00 -68.17 31.48
CA TYR A 55 0.73 -67.25 32.57
C TYR A 55 1.94 -66.34 32.88
N ALA A 56 3.16 -66.90 32.94
CA ALA A 56 4.36 -66.09 33.15
C ALA A 56 4.62 -65.13 31.98
N LYS A 57 4.47 -65.59 30.73
CA LYS A 57 4.54 -64.77 29.50
C LYS A 57 3.66 -63.52 29.61
N GLU A 58 2.40 -63.72 29.99
CA GLU A 58 1.43 -62.64 30.19
C GLU A 58 1.81 -61.70 31.34
N LYS A 59 2.23 -62.25 32.49
CA LYS A 59 2.56 -61.43 33.68
C LYS A 59 3.84 -60.61 33.52
N PHE A 60 4.85 -61.18 32.89
CA PHE A 60 6.11 -60.48 32.61
C PHE A 60 6.03 -59.60 31.36
N GLY A 61 5.00 -59.79 30.52
CA GLY A 61 4.73 -58.94 29.36
C GLY A 61 5.80 -59.06 28.27
N VAL A 62 6.35 -60.26 28.08
CA VAL A 62 7.38 -60.55 27.09
C VAL A 62 6.94 -61.73 26.21
N GLU A 63 7.37 -61.78 24.95
CA GLU A 63 6.83 -62.73 23.97
C GLU A 63 7.54 -64.10 23.90
N TYR A 64 8.43 -64.40 24.84
CA TYR A 64 9.22 -65.64 24.83
C TYR A 64 8.40 -66.86 25.23
N GLU A 65 8.44 -67.91 24.40
CA GLU A 65 7.82 -69.21 24.69
C GLU A 65 8.81 -70.15 25.39
N ARG A 66 8.26 -71.10 26.17
CA ARG A 66 9.04 -72.17 26.80
C ARG A 66 9.35 -73.23 25.74
N GLU A 67 10.62 -73.63 25.64
CA GLU A 67 11.02 -74.71 24.75
C GLU A 67 10.57 -76.07 25.31
N GLN A 68 10.22 -77.02 24.44
CA GLN A 68 9.83 -78.36 24.88
C GLN A 68 11.01 -79.04 25.60
N GLY A 69 10.78 -79.53 26.82
CA GLY A 69 11.84 -80.09 27.68
C GLY A 69 12.63 -79.07 28.51
N GLU A 70 12.40 -77.76 28.34
CA GLU A 70 12.97 -76.71 29.21
C GLU A 70 12.37 -76.81 30.61
N LYS A 71 13.21 -76.81 31.66
CA LYS A 71 12.70 -76.80 33.03
C LYS A 71 12.01 -75.47 33.32
N TRP A 72 10.92 -75.54 34.07
CA TRP A 72 10.13 -74.36 34.46
C TRP A 72 10.96 -73.24 35.10
N GLY A 73 11.89 -73.61 35.99
CA GLY A 73 12.75 -72.65 36.67
C GLY A 73 13.67 -71.88 35.72
N ASP A 74 14.22 -72.56 34.71
CA ASP A 74 15.13 -71.95 33.74
C ASP A 74 14.37 -70.96 32.84
N TYR A 75 13.15 -71.35 32.41
CA TYR A 75 12.24 -70.46 31.68
C TYR A 75 11.87 -69.21 32.49
N LEU A 76 11.55 -69.37 33.78
CA LEU A 76 11.18 -68.26 34.65
C LEU A 76 12.34 -67.27 34.89
N ILE A 77 13.57 -67.77 35.01
CA ILE A 77 14.74 -66.90 35.14
C ILE A 77 14.93 -66.10 33.85
N ARG A 78 14.92 -66.78 32.70
CA ARG A 78 15.09 -66.16 31.38
C ARG A 78 14.04 -65.08 31.11
N ILE A 79 12.78 -65.36 31.43
CA ILE A 79 11.68 -64.43 31.21
C ILE A 79 11.76 -63.21 32.14
N SER A 80 12.15 -63.43 33.41
CA SER A 80 12.34 -62.38 34.40
C SER A 80 13.49 -61.45 34.01
N ASP A 81 14.65 -62.00 33.63
CA ASP A 81 15.82 -61.23 33.23
C ASP A 81 15.55 -60.38 31.98
N SER A 82 14.82 -60.95 31.02
CA SER A 82 14.41 -60.21 29.82
C SER A 82 13.49 -59.03 30.16
N ALA A 83 12.47 -59.26 31.01
CA ALA A 83 11.55 -58.22 31.45
C ALA A 83 12.26 -57.12 32.24
N LEU A 84 13.19 -57.49 33.13
CA LEU A 84 13.99 -56.56 33.91
C LEU A 84 14.90 -55.72 33.01
N THR A 85 15.60 -56.36 32.09
CA THR A 85 16.52 -55.68 31.14
C THR A 85 15.78 -54.65 30.30
N SER A 86 14.60 -55.00 29.76
CA SER A 86 13.78 -54.08 28.97
C SER A 86 13.33 -52.86 29.79
N LYS A 87 12.93 -53.07 31.05
CA LYS A 87 12.55 -51.96 31.95
C LYS A 87 13.74 -51.07 32.29
N THR A 88 14.90 -51.65 32.57
CA THR A 88 16.13 -50.92 32.85
C THR A 88 16.56 -50.05 31.66
N GLN A 89 16.51 -50.59 30.44
CA GLN A 89 16.83 -49.82 29.22
C GLN A 89 15.88 -48.63 29.04
N LYS A 90 14.56 -48.84 29.19
CA LYS A 90 13.57 -47.75 29.11
C LYS A 90 13.78 -46.66 30.17
N LEU A 91 14.22 -47.04 31.37
CA LEU A 91 14.56 -46.06 32.41
C LEU A 91 15.78 -45.23 32.01
N LEU A 92 16.86 -45.85 31.56
CA LEU A 92 18.07 -45.16 31.12
C LEU A 92 17.81 -44.21 29.94
N GLU A 93 16.97 -44.63 28.99
CA GLU A 93 16.54 -43.76 27.88
C GLU A 93 15.79 -42.53 28.37
N ARG A 94 14.86 -42.71 29.32
CA ARG A 94 14.10 -41.59 29.90
C ARG A 94 14.96 -40.66 30.75
N GLU A 95 15.89 -41.21 31.52
CA GLU A 95 16.86 -40.41 32.29
C GLU A 95 17.70 -39.54 31.35
N LYS A 96 18.23 -40.14 30.27
CA LYS A 96 18.98 -39.39 29.25
C LYS A 96 18.13 -38.31 28.57
N GLU A 97 16.88 -38.62 28.20
CA GLU A 97 15.96 -37.65 27.61
C GLU A 97 15.68 -36.48 28.56
N LEU A 98 15.51 -36.75 29.86
CA LEU A 98 15.31 -35.71 30.87
C LEU A 98 16.57 -34.86 31.06
N GLU A 99 17.76 -35.47 31.12
CA GLU A 99 19.01 -34.73 31.20
C GLU A 99 19.23 -33.83 29.99
N ASP A 100 18.96 -34.32 28.79
CA ASP A 100 19.09 -33.53 27.56
C ASP A 100 18.07 -32.38 27.53
N LYS A 101 16.83 -32.62 27.98
CA LYS A 101 15.83 -31.56 28.13
C LYS A 101 16.25 -30.50 29.15
N LEU A 102 16.81 -30.92 30.29
CA LEU A 102 17.29 -30.00 31.32
C LEU A 102 18.50 -29.19 30.85
N LYS A 103 19.48 -29.81 30.17
CA LYS A 103 20.63 -29.10 29.59
C LYS A 103 20.22 -28.08 28.54
N ASN A 104 19.19 -28.39 27.75
CA ASN A 104 18.69 -27.51 26.69
C ASN A 104 17.62 -26.50 27.16
N PHE A 105 17.21 -26.55 28.44
CA PHE A 105 16.20 -25.65 28.98
C PHE A 105 16.80 -24.28 29.29
N LYS A 106 16.69 -23.34 28.35
CA LYS A 106 17.20 -21.96 28.46
C LYS A 106 16.19 -20.93 28.98
N GLY A 107 15.06 -21.37 29.54
CA GLY A 107 13.83 -20.56 29.71
C GLY A 107 13.98 -19.17 30.36
N SER A 108 14.97 -18.94 31.22
CA SER A 108 15.26 -17.63 31.84
C SER A 108 16.07 -16.69 30.93
N ASP A 109 17.10 -17.22 30.28
CA ASP A 109 18.19 -16.39 29.75
C ASP A 109 17.87 -15.89 28.35
N GLU A 110 17.21 -16.72 27.52
CA GLU A 110 16.71 -16.27 26.21
C GLU A 110 15.60 -15.21 26.35
N LEU A 111 14.77 -15.30 27.39
CA LEU A 111 13.73 -14.30 27.64
C LEU A 111 14.33 -12.98 28.10
N LYS A 112 15.31 -13.02 29.01
CA LYS A 112 16.07 -11.84 29.45
C LYS A 112 16.78 -11.17 28.28
N GLN A 113 17.44 -11.95 27.43
CA GLN A 113 18.13 -11.41 26.26
C GLN A 113 17.17 -10.73 25.28
N LYS A 114 16.02 -11.35 24.98
CA LYS A 114 14.97 -10.73 24.15
C LYS A 114 14.42 -9.44 24.76
N TYR A 115 14.26 -9.40 26.08
CA TYR A 115 13.79 -8.21 26.79
C TYR A 115 14.81 -7.07 26.73
N GLU A 116 16.09 -7.36 26.96
CA GLU A 116 17.18 -6.38 26.82
C GLU A 116 17.30 -5.85 25.39
N ASP A 117 17.18 -6.72 24.39
CA ASP A 117 17.19 -6.31 22.99
C ASP A 117 16.00 -5.42 22.62
N ALA A 118 14.82 -5.72 23.17
CA ALA A 118 13.63 -4.88 22.99
C ALA A 118 13.80 -3.50 23.65
N LEU A 119 14.39 -3.45 24.85
CA LEU A 119 14.72 -2.19 25.54
C LEU A 119 15.69 -1.34 24.71
N LYS A 120 16.80 -1.93 24.24
CA LYS A 120 17.77 -1.22 23.40
C LYS A 120 17.15 -0.66 22.11
N LYS A 121 16.26 -1.43 21.48
CA LYS A 121 15.52 -0.97 20.30
C LYS A 121 14.59 0.19 20.62
N ASN A 122 13.88 0.14 21.75
CA ASN A 122 12.98 1.20 22.16
C ASN A 122 13.75 2.51 22.43
N ASP A 123 14.87 2.43 23.16
CA ASP A 123 15.73 3.59 23.42
C ASP A 123 16.29 4.22 22.13
N ALA A 124 16.67 3.38 21.16
CA ALA A 124 17.14 3.86 19.86
C ALA A 124 16.03 4.59 19.08
N LEU A 125 14.81 4.06 19.10
CA LEU A 125 13.65 4.69 18.46
C LEU A 125 13.29 6.02 19.14
N LEU A 126 13.32 6.09 20.46
CA LEU A 126 13.05 7.33 21.20
C LEU A 126 14.07 8.43 20.87
N LYS A 127 15.35 8.06 20.71
CA LYS A 127 16.39 9.01 20.25
C LYS A 127 16.12 9.51 18.83
N GLN A 128 15.78 8.63 17.90
CA GLN A 128 15.43 9.02 16.54
C GLN A 128 14.22 9.95 16.51
N VAL A 129 13.19 9.67 17.31
CA VAL A 129 12.02 10.54 17.42
C VAL A 129 12.41 11.92 17.97
N ALA A 130 13.25 11.98 19.00
CA ALA A 130 13.75 13.24 19.56
C ALA A 130 14.59 14.04 18.55
N GLU A 131 15.39 13.39 17.71
CA GLU A 131 16.14 14.04 16.63
C GLU A 131 15.24 14.58 15.51
N LEU A 132 14.10 13.93 15.25
CA LEU A 132 13.13 14.33 14.22
C LEU A 132 12.11 15.36 14.72
N GLU A 133 11.89 15.48 16.03
CA GLU A 133 10.92 16.39 16.62
C GLU A 133 11.13 17.88 16.22
N PRO A 134 12.36 18.42 16.14
CA PRO A 134 12.60 19.78 15.65
C PRO A 134 12.22 20.01 14.18
N LEU A 135 12.20 18.94 13.37
CA LEU A 135 11.81 19.00 11.95
C LEU A 135 10.28 18.90 11.77
N LYS A 136 9.55 18.51 12.83
CA LYS A 136 8.10 18.40 12.81
C LYS A 136 7.48 19.77 12.54
N GLY A 137 6.71 19.88 11.47
CA GLY A 137 6.09 21.13 11.02
C GLY A 137 7.02 22.05 10.21
N PHE A 138 8.27 21.65 9.95
CA PHE A 138 9.12 22.34 8.98
C PHE A 138 8.53 22.25 7.58
N ASP A 139 7.98 21.10 7.18
CA ASP A 139 7.31 20.91 5.90
C ASP A 139 6.11 21.87 5.72
N GLU A 140 5.36 22.10 6.79
CA GLU A 140 4.19 22.98 6.75
C GLU A 140 4.59 24.45 6.64
N LYS A 141 5.60 24.87 7.41
CA LYS A 141 6.20 26.21 7.27
C LYS A 141 6.85 26.41 5.89
N TYR A 142 7.51 25.39 5.37
CA TYR A 142 8.13 25.42 4.04
C TYR A 142 7.08 25.55 2.94
N LYS A 143 6.00 24.76 2.98
CA LYS A 143 4.87 24.90 2.05
C LYS A 143 4.27 26.30 2.09
N GLN A 144 3.97 26.81 3.28
CA GLN A 144 3.44 28.17 3.45
C GLN A 144 4.40 29.25 2.94
N ALA A 145 5.70 29.10 3.18
CA ALA A 145 6.71 30.05 2.70
C ALA A 145 6.82 30.01 1.17
N THR A 146 6.82 28.82 0.57
CA THR A 146 6.85 28.63 -0.88
C THR A 146 5.61 29.23 -1.54
N GLU A 147 4.41 28.94 -1.02
CA GLU A 147 3.16 29.52 -1.54
C GLU A 147 3.17 31.05 -1.48
N LYS A 148 3.58 31.63 -0.36
CA LYS A 148 3.72 33.10 -0.21
C LYS A 148 4.73 33.68 -1.19
N LEU A 149 5.87 33.01 -1.37
CA LEU A 149 6.92 33.44 -2.28
C LEU A 149 6.44 33.40 -3.74
N THR A 150 5.72 32.35 -4.15
CA THR A 150 5.12 32.26 -5.48
C THR A 150 4.08 33.35 -5.73
N LEU A 151 3.24 33.67 -4.74
CA LEU A 151 2.29 34.79 -4.84
C LEU A 151 3.01 36.13 -5.00
N MET A 152 4.03 36.39 -4.18
CA MET A 152 4.83 37.61 -4.29
C MET A 152 5.53 37.73 -5.65
N GLN A 153 6.09 36.64 -6.17
CA GLN A 153 6.72 36.62 -7.49
C GLN A 153 5.72 36.98 -8.59
N LYS A 154 4.52 36.43 -8.56
CA LYS A 154 3.44 36.78 -9.50
C LYS A 154 3.05 38.25 -9.39
N GLU A 155 2.86 38.76 -8.17
CA GLU A 155 2.53 40.17 -7.95
C GLU A 155 3.60 41.11 -8.49
N VAL A 156 4.88 40.84 -8.20
CA VAL A 156 6.02 41.63 -8.71
C VAL A 156 6.06 41.57 -10.24
N ALA A 157 5.94 40.38 -10.82
CA ALA A 157 5.92 40.19 -12.27
C ALA A 157 4.83 41.03 -12.94
N TYR A 158 3.58 40.90 -12.47
CA TYR A 158 2.48 41.65 -13.06
C TYR A 158 2.54 43.15 -12.79
N ASN A 159 2.97 43.59 -11.60
CA ASN A 159 3.11 45.01 -11.33
C ASN A 159 4.21 45.67 -12.17
N SER A 160 5.28 44.92 -12.49
CA SER A 160 6.38 45.43 -13.34
C SER A 160 5.96 45.70 -14.78
N ILE A 161 4.93 45.02 -15.28
CA ILE A 161 4.43 45.18 -16.66
C ILE A 161 3.06 45.87 -16.74
N LYS A 162 2.44 46.23 -15.61
CA LYS A 162 1.11 46.86 -15.62
C LYS A 162 1.20 48.19 -16.39
N PRO A 163 0.45 48.35 -17.48
CA PRO A 163 0.50 49.57 -18.26
C PRO A 163 -0.16 50.72 -17.51
N ASN A 164 0.33 51.94 -17.71
CA ASN A 164 -0.30 53.14 -17.17
C ASN A 164 -1.45 53.57 -18.10
N PHE A 165 -2.68 53.32 -17.70
CA PHE A 165 -3.86 53.64 -18.52
C PHE A 165 -4.15 55.16 -18.52
N PRO A 166 -4.60 55.75 -19.65
CA PRO A 166 -4.97 57.16 -19.71
C PRO A 166 -6.13 57.51 -18.77
N ASP A 167 -6.15 58.73 -18.23
CA ASP A 167 -7.22 59.24 -17.33
C ASP A 167 -8.62 59.28 -17.98
N THR A 168 -8.68 59.17 -19.31
CA THR A 168 -9.93 59.11 -20.07
C THR A 168 -10.62 57.75 -20.00
N VAL A 169 -9.91 56.71 -19.54
CA VAL A 169 -10.42 55.34 -19.38
C VAL A 169 -11.05 55.18 -18.00
N ASN A 170 -12.16 54.47 -17.94
CA ASN A 170 -12.78 54.15 -16.65
C ASN A 170 -11.86 53.20 -15.86
N LYS A 171 -11.43 53.61 -14.67
CA LYS A 171 -10.57 52.81 -13.78
C LYS A 171 -11.12 51.40 -13.52
N TYR A 172 -12.43 51.27 -13.33
CA TYR A 172 -13.06 49.97 -13.07
C TYR A 172 -13.00 49.04 -14.30
N GLU A 173 -13.13 49.60 -15.51
CA GLU A 173 -13.01 48.86 -16.76
C GLU A 173 -11.57 48.41 -16.99
N ALA A 174 -10.61 49.31 -16.76
CA ALA A 174 -9.19 48.99 -16.86
C ALA A 174 -8.75 47.91 -15.86
N ASP A 175 -9.15 48.03 -14.59
CA ASP A 175 -8.83 47.03 -13.58
C ASP A 175 -9.53 45.68 -13.84
N ALA A 176 -10.77 45.68 -14.36
CA ALA A 176 -11.46 44.46 -14.75
C ALA A 176 -10.77 43.74 -15.91
N LYS A 177 -10.44 44.47 -17.00
CA LYS A 177 -9.74 43.92 -18.16
C LYS A 177 -8.33 43.46 -17.83
N TRP A 178 -7.63 44.18 -16.96
CA TRP A 178 -6.35 43.74 -16.41
C TRP A 178 -6.47 42.43 -15.61
N GLY A 179 -7.52 42.30 -14.80
CA GLY A 179 -7.80 41.09 -14.02
C GLY A 179 -8.24 39.90 -14.89
N GLU A 180 -8.93 40.14 -16.00
CA GLU A 180 -9.27 39.11 -17.00
C GLU A 180 -8.01 38.59 -17.68
N TRP A 181 -7.14 39.49 -18.15
CA TRP A 181 -5.89 39.12 -18.79
C TRP A 181 -4.97 38.32 -17.87
N LYS A 182 -4.78 38.77 -16.62
CA LYS A 182 -4.02 38.02 -15.60
C LYS A 182 -4.50 36.58 -15.45
N ARG A 183 -5.81 36.38 -15.27
CA ARG A 183 -6.42 35.05 -15.13
C ARG A 183 -6.18 34.19 -16.37
N GLY A 184 -6.37 34.76 -17.56
CA GLY A 184 -6.13 34.04 -18.82
C GLY A 184 -4.68 33.59 -19.01
N ILE A 185 -3.71 34.37 -18.51
CA ILE A 185 -2.30 33.97 -18.49
C ILE A 185 -2.04 32.90 -17.43
N GLU A 186 -2.54 33.07 -16.20
CA GLU A 186 -2.34 32.11 -15.11
C GLU A 186 -2.98 30.74 -15.37
N ASP A 187 -4.02 30.66 -16.20
CA ASP A 187 -4.64 29.39 -16.59
C ASP A 187 -3.68 28.55 -17.45
N LYS A 188 -2.95 29.20 -18.38
CA LYS A 188 -2.12 28.54 -19.40
C LYS A 188 -0.63 28.47 -19.05
N TYR A 189 -0.14 29.42 -18.24
CA TYR A 189 1.29 29.61 -18.00
C TYR A 189 1.62 29.67 -16.51
N ASN A 190 2.81 29.21 -16.16
CA ASN A 190 3.49 29.49 -14.89
C ASN A 190 4.32 30.77 -15.04
N ILE A 191 4.29 31.63 -14.03
CA ILE A 191 4.98 32.92 -14.07
C ILE A 191 6.27 32.81 -13.28
N GLU A 192 7.39 33.13 -13.92
CA GLU A 192 8.72 33.13 -13.30
C GLU A 192 9.45 34.43 -13.59
N LEU A 193 10.30 34.86 -12.65
CA LEU A 193 11.22 35.98 -12.83
C LEU A 193 12.59 35.42 -13.20
N ILE A 194 12.96 35.54 -14.48
CA ILE A 194 14.27 35.12 -14.99
C ILE A 194 15.10 36.40 -15.19
N GLU A 195 16.21 36.52 -14.48
CA GLU A 195 17.11 37.69 -14.55
C GLU A 195 16.40 39.04 -14.30
N GLY A 196 15.40 39.04 -13.41
CA GLY A 196 14.61 40.23 -13.07
C GLY A 196 13.54 40.61 -14.09
N LYS A 197 13.35 39.82 -15.17
CA LYS A 197 12.28 40.01 -16.15
C LYS A 197 11.19 38.94 -15.98
N PRO A 198 9.91 39.32 -16.11
CA PRO A 198 8.83 38.36 -15.98
C PRO A 198 8.64 37.55 -17.27
N PHE A 199 8.65 36.22 -17.14
CA PHE A 199 8.38 35.26 -18.20
C PHE A 199 7.16 34.40 -17.86
N ALA A 200 6.39 34.06 -18.90
CA ALA A 200 5.33 33.07 -18.90
C ALA A 200 5.87 31.77 -19.49
N ILE A 201 5.89 30.71 -18.69
CA ILE A 201 6.33 29.37 -19.08
C ILE A 201 5.11 28.49 -19.24
N ASP A 202 4.96 27.84 -20.40
CA ASP A 202 3.79 26.99 -20.67
C ASP A 202 3.71 25.83 -19.66
N LYS A 203 2.53 25.59 -19.09
CA LYS A 203 2.31 24.50 -18.12
C LYS A 203 2.46 23.11 -18.74
N GLU A 204 2.23 22.97 -20.04
CA GLU A 204 2.36 21.70 -20.76
C GLU A 204 3.78 21.49 -21.32
N ASN A 205 4.57 22.57 -21.47
CA ASN A 205 5.91 22.50 -22.05
C ASN A 205 6.85 23.59 -21.49
N GLU A 206 7.70 23.19 -20.54
CA GLU A 206 8.62 24.09 -19.83
C GLU A 206 9.65 24.81 -20.73
N HIS A 207 9.85 24.36 -21.97
CA HIS A 207 10.75 25.01 -22.94
C HIS A 207 10.08 26.15 -23.71
N LYS A 208 8.75 26.22 -23.72
CA LYS A 208 8.01 27.33 -24.34
C LYS A 208 7.90 28.49 -23.35
N LYS A 209 8.81 29.44 -23.49
CA LYS A 209 8.89 30.63 -22.62
C LYS A 209 8.60 31.89 -23.44
N TYR A 210 7.71 32.73 -22.94
CA TYR A 210 7.35 34.01 -23.53
C TYR A 210 7.58 35.12 -22.52
N GLU A 211 8.06 36.28 -22.96
CA GLU A 211 8.18 37.44 -22.10
C GLU A 211 6.78 38.00 -21.81
N LEU A 212 6.46 38.29 -20.55
CA LEU A 212 5.11 38.72 -20.14
C LEU A 212 4.66 40.00 -20.85
N SER A 213 5.60 40.92 -21.11
CA SER A 213 5.39 42.17 -21.84
C SER A 213 4.93 41.92 -23.29
N LYS A 214 5.48 40.92 -23.97
CA LYS A 214 5.10 40.59 -25.36
C LYS A 214 3.68 40.01 -25.43
N LEU A 215 3.31 39.19 -24.45
CA LEU A 215 1.93 38.68 -24.35
C LEU A 215 0.93 39.78 -24.03
N LEU A 216 1.36 40.80 -23.30
CA LEU A 216 0.54 41.98 -23.00
C LEU A 216 0.30 42.84 -24.25
N GLU A 217 1.35 43.08 -25.05
CA GLU A 217 1.25 43.86 -26.30
C GLU A 217 0.35 43.21 -27.35
N GLN A 218 0.27 41.88 -27.32
CA GLN A 218 -0.60 41.10 -28.22
C GLN A 218 -2.07 41.11 -27.78
N ASP A 219 -2.39 41.54 -26.55
CA ASP A 219 -3.77 41.58 -26.07
C ASP A 219 -4.51 42.80 -26.63
N ILE A 220 -5.49 42.53 -27.50
CA ILE A 220 -6.28 43.55 -28.19
C ILE A 220 -7.07 44.41 -27.19
N ASN A 221 -7.60 43.82 -26.12
CA ASN A 221 -8.45 44.54 -25.16
C ASN A 221 -7.63 45.56 -24.37
N ILE A 222 -6.44 45.18 -23.91
CA ILE A 222 -5.53 46.08 -23.20
C ILE A 222 -4.97 47.13 -24.16
N ALA A 223 -4.58 46.74 -25.38
CA ALA A 223 -4.10 47.67 -26.40
C ALA A 223 -5.16 48.72 -26.77
N ASP A 224 -6.44 48.34 -26.82
CA ASP A 224 -7.53 49.28 -27.10
C ASP A 224 -7.80 50.24 -25.93
N LEU A 225 -7.72 49.76 -24.68
CA LEU A 225 -7.81 50.65 -23.51
C LEU A 225 -6.67 51.67 -23.48
N LEU A 226 -5.46 51.29 -23.90
CA LEU A 226 -4.31 52.21 -23.95
C LEU A 226 -4.49 53.37 -24.95
N LYS A 227 -5.35 53.23 -25.96
CA LYS A 227 -5.68 54.32 -26.90
C LYS A 227 -6.54 55.41 -26.25
N GLY A 228 -7.12 55.14 -25.08
CA GLY A 228 -8.01 56.06 -24.38
C GLY A 228 -9.40 56.15 -25.01
N ARG A 229 -10.33 56.79 -24.31
CA ARG A 229 -11.70 56.94 -24.80
C ARG A 229 -11.74 58.00 -25.91
N GLN A 230 -11.86 57.57 -27.16
CA GLN A 230 -12.13 58.49 -28.27
C GLN A 230 -13.59 58.92 -28.24
N GLN A 231 -13.91 59.95 -27.44
CA GLN A 231 -15.19 60.66 -27.58
C GLN A 231 -15.18 61.40 -28.92
N ARG A 232 -15.69 60.76 -29.97
CA ARG A 232 -16.06 61.43 -31.21
C ARG A 232 -17.43 62.06 -31.02
N GLY A 233 -17.56 63.36 -31.29
CA GLY A 233 -18.84 64.07 -31.24
C GLY A 233 -19.88 63.38 -32.14
N LEU A 234 -21.15 63.43 -31.73
CA LEU A 234 -22.33 62.75 -32.28
C LEU A 234 -22.70 63.09 -33.75
N GLY A 235 -21.78 63.56 -34.59
CA GLY A 235 -22.14 64.14 -35.90
C GLY A 235 -21.19 63.86 -37.07
N SER A 236 -20.44 62.75 -37.11
CA SER A 236 -19.63 62.44 -38.29
C SER A 236 -19.73 60.98 -38.71
N ASP A 237 -20.66 60.72 -39.63
CA ASP A 237 -20.58 59.54 -40.49
C ASP A 237 -19.42 59.76 -41.48
N PRO A 238 -18.45 58.83 -41.62
CA PRO A 238 -17.25 59.02 -42.45
C PRO A 238 -17.53 59.21 -43.95
N ALA A 239 -18.74 58.90 -44.41
CA ALA A 239 -19.13 58.88 -45.81
C ALA A 239 -19.39 60.27 -46.42
N ASP A 240 -19.60 61.31 -45.59
CA ASP A 240 -20.05 62.64 -46.04
C ASP A 240 -19.00 63.75 -45.88
N LEU A 241 -17.73 63.41 -45.67
CA LEU A 241 -16.64 64.37 -45.45
C LEU A 241 -15.94 64.77 -46.75
N THR A 242 -15.96 66.05 -47.09
CA THR A 242 -15.24 66.65 -48.23
C THR A 242 -13.99 67.41 -47.80
N GLU A 243 -12.92 67.28 -48.59
CA GLU A 243 -11.71 68.09 -48.47
C GLU A 243 -11.91 69.42 -49.21
N VAL A 244 -11.61 70.53 -48.55
CA VAL A 244 -11.75 71.89 -49.09
C VAL A 244 -10.36 72.52 -49.22
N GLU A 245 -10.07 73.10 -50.37
CA GLU A 245 -8.77 73.73 -50.65
C GLU A 245 -8.49 74.88 -49.67
N GLY A 246 -7.35 74.81 -48.97
CA GLY A 246 -6.95 75.81 -47.98
C GLY A 246 -7.56 75.66 -46.58
N VAL A 247 -8.31 74.57 -46.31
CA VAL A 247 -8.77 74.18 -44.97
C VAL A 247 -8.08 72.87 -44.54
N PRO A 248 -7.32 72.84 -43.44
CA PRO A 248 -6.51 71.68 -43.02
C PRO A 248 -7.31 70.55 -42.35
N PHE A 249 -8.65 70.56 -42.44
CA PHE A 249 -9.54 69.55 -41.87
C PHE A 249 -10.74 69.29 -42.79
N LYS A 250 -11.32 68.08 -42.71
CA LYS A 250 -12.45 67.68 -43.56
C LYS A 250 -13.77 68.27 -43.04
N ILE A 251 -14.63 68.71 -43.95
CA ILE A 251 -15.92 69.34 -43.64
C ILE A 251 -17.06 68.42 -44.10
N PRO A 252 -18.13 68.24 -43.30
CA PRO A 252 -19.33 67.53 -43.75
C PRO A 252 -20.06 68.27 -44.88
N LYS A 253 -20.49 67.55 -45.93
CA LYS A 253 -21.17 68.13 -47.13
C LYS A 253 -22.40 69.00 -46.79
N ASN A 254 -23.11 68.70 -45.70
CA ASN A 254 -24.31 69.41 -45.27
C ASN A 254 -24.12 70.20 -43.96
N ALA A 255 -22.87 70.54 -43.60
CA ALA A 255 -22.60 71.21 -42.33
C ALA A 255 -23.41 72.52 -42.19
N THR A 256 -24.11 72.64 -41.07
CA THR A 256 -24.77 73.89 -40.64
C THR A 256 -23.72 74.93 -40.23
N SER A 257 -24.11 76.21 -40.21
CA SER A 257 -23.19 77.30 -39.83
C SER A 257 -22.62 77.11 -38.42
N GLU A 258 -23.39 76.48 -37.51
CA GLU A 258 -22.94 76.16 -36.15
C GLU A 258 -21.89 75.05 -36.13
N GLU A 259 -22.08 73.99 -36.93
CA GLU A 259 -21.11 72.89 -37.07
C GLU A 259 -19.79 73.36 -37.67
N LEU A 260 -19.84 74.23 -38.70
CA LEU A 260 -18.65 74.85 -39.29
C LEU A 260 -17.90 75.71 -38.26
N SER A 261 -18.64 76.52 -37.50
CA SER A 261 -18.05 77.36 -36.44
C SER A 261 -17.38 76.51 -35.36
N ASN A 262 -17.99 75.39 -34.97
CA ASN A 262 -17.43 74.48 -33.98
C ASN A 262 -16.17 73.75 -34.49
N LEU A 263 -16.18 73.25 -35.72
CA LEU A 263 -15.01 72.60 -36.33
C LEU A 263 -13.82 73.56 -36.46
N VAL A 264 -14.06 74.79 -36.92
CA VAL A 264 -13.02 75.82 -37.02
C VAL A 264 -12.51 76.19 -35.63
N ARG A 265 -13.39 76.37 -34.65
CA ARG A 265 -13.01 76.67 -33.26
C ARG A 265 -12.12 75.59 -32.66
N GLU A 266 -12.52 74.33 -32.81
CA GLU A 266 -11.73 73.19 -32.32
C GLU A 266 -10.37 73.11 -32.98
N HIS A 267 -10.29 73.35 -34.29
CA HIS A 267 -9.01 73.33 -35.01
C HIS A 267 -8.08 74.46 -34.56
N VAL A 268 -8.58 75.70 -34.51
CA VAL A 268 -7.80 76.87 -34.09
C VAL A 268 -7.37 76.74 -32.61
N LEU A 269 -8.20 76.13 -31.76
CA LEU A 269 -7.82 75.83 -30.38
C LEU A 269 -6.75 74.75 -30.26
N LYS A 270 -6.80 73.71 -31.08
CA LYS A 270 -5.73 72.71 -31.15
C LYS A 270 -4.40 73.31 -31.61
N GLU A 271 -4.45 74.29 -32.50
CA GLU A 271 -3.25 74.92 -33.04
C GLU A 271 -2.67 76.02 -32.13
N LEU A 272 -3.51 76.85 -31.51
CA LEU A 272 -3.09 78.01 -30.71
C LEU A 272 -3.22 77.82 -29.19
N GLY A 273 -3.82 76.73 -28.73
CA GLY A 273 -3.95 76.37 -27.32
C GLY A 273 -4.92 77.21 -26.49
N SER A 274 -5.39 78.37 -26.98
CA SER A 274 -6.31 79.25 -26.24
C SER A 274 -7.19 80.14 -27.13
N LEU A 275 -8.43 80.40 -26.66
CA LEU A 275 -9.38 81.37 -27.25
C LEU A 275 -8.91 82.82 -27.13
N THR A 276 -8.01 83.12 -26.19
CA THR A 276 -7.48 84.47 -25.92
C THR A 276 -6.19 84.77 -26.67
N HIS A 277 -5.73 83.84 -27.52
CA HIS A 277 -4.52 84.03 -28.32
C HIS A 277 -4.71 85.21 -29.29
N LYS A 278 -3.70 86.08 -29.45
CA LYS A 278 -3.80 87.31 -30.26
C LYS A 278 -4.23 87.03 -31.72
N ASP A 279 -3.78 85.89 -32.25
CA ASP A 279 -4.08 85.46 -33.62
C ASP A 279 -5.37 84.63 -33.75
N TYR A 280 -6.04 84.30 -32.64
CA TYR A 280 -7.22 83.45 -32.63
C TYR A 280 -8.33 84.03 -33.52
N ALA A 281 -8.67 85.30 -33.34
CA ALA A 281 -9.74 85.95 -34.09
C ALA A 281 -9.45 85.98 -35.59
N LYS A 282 -8.19 86.25 -35.97
CA LYS A 282 -7.77 86.32 -37.37
C LYS A 282 -7.82 84.96 -38.05
N ARG A 283 -7.22 83.93 -37.42
CA ARG A 283 -7.21 82.55 -37.97
C ARG A 283 -8.59 81.92 -38.01
N PHE A 284 -9.41 82.16 -36.98
CA PHE A 284 -10.80 81.72 -36.95
C PHE A 284 -11.58 82.33 -38.12
N GLN A 285 -11.47 83.65 -38.33
CA GLN A 285 -12.18 84.32 -39.41
C GLN A 285 -11.73 83.86 -40.80
N GLU A 286 -10.41 83.70 -41.01
CA GLU A 286 -9.85 83.21 -42.28
C GLU A 286 -10.32 81.79 -42.61
N LEU A 287 -10.25 80.85 -41.66
CA LEU A 287 -10.66 79.47 -41.85
C LEU A 287 -12.18 79.32 -41.96
N TYR A 288 -12.94 80.09 -41.18
CA TYR A 288 -14.41 80.06 -41.23
C TYR A 288 -14.94 80.62 -42.55
N LEU A 289 -14.36 81.69 -43.09
CA LEU A 289 -14.74 82.21 -44.40
C LEU A 289 -14.45 81.22 -45.53
N LYS A 290 -13.28 80.56 -45.51
CA LYS A 290 -12.91 79.52 -46.48
C LYS A 290 -13.83 78.31 -46.40
N ALA A 291 -14.14 77.86 -45.19
CA ALA A 291 -15.07 76.75 -44.96
C ALA A 291 -16.51 77.09 -45.40
N LYS A 292 -16.94 78.34 -45.20
CA LYS A 292 -18.27 78.84 -45.61
C LYS A 292 -18.39 79.05 -47.12
N SER A 293 -17.33 79.48 -47.80
CA SER A 293 -17.32 79.66 -49.26
C SER A 293 -17.27 78.36 -50.06
N ALA A 294 -16.95 77.24 -49.40
CA ALA A 294 -16.84 75.92 -50.01
C ALA A 294 -18.09 75.04 -49.82
N LYS A 295 -19.10 75.57 -49.12
CA LYS A 295 -20.45 75.01 -49.02
C LYS A 295 -21.29 75.49 -50.21
#